data_AF-A0A924ZUA9-F1
#
_entry.id   AF-A0A924ZUA9-F1
#
_cell.length_a   1.000
_cell.length_b   1.000
_cell.length_c   1.000
_cell.angle_alpha   90.00
_cell.angle_beta   90.00
_cell.angle_gamma   90.00
#
_symmetry.space_group_name_H-M   'P 1'
#
loop_
_entity.id
_entity.type
_entity.pdbx_description
1 polymer ?
#
loop_
_entity_poly.entity_id
_entity_poly.type
_entity_poly.pdbx_seq_one_letter_code
_entity_poly.pdbx_strand_id
1 'polypeptide(L)'
;HSVEEVRQIIGADRLIYQDLNDLIDSAREGNPNIERFDCSVFDGGYVTGGIDEAYLNKLENRRSDQAKKTSSRSNIEVMDDTSVDMTGVKEDA
;
A
#
# COMPACT_ATOMS: atom_id res chain seq x y z
N HIS A 1 4.17 3.55 15.57
CA HIS A 1 5.24 3.02 16.43
C HIS A 1 6.50 3.83 16.24
N SER A 2 7.22 4.11 17.32
CA SER A 2 8.56 4.70 17.19
C SER A 2 9.56 3.66 16.68
N VAL A 3 10.70 4.10 16.12
CA VAL A 3 11.77 3.20 15.66
C VAL A 3 12.22 2.25 16.78
N GLU A 4 12.28 2.75 18.01
CA GLU A 4 12.67 1.95 19.18
C GLU A 4 11.64 0.88 19.52
N GLU A 5 10.34 1.18 19.42
CA GLU A 5 9.28 0.17 19.61
C GLU A 5 9.39 -0.93 18.57
N VAL A 6 9.62 -0.58 17.30
CA VAL A 6 9.78 -1.59 16.24
C VAL A 6 11.01 -2.45 16.50
N ARG A 7 12.15 -1.84 16.87
CA ARG A 7 13.39 -2.54 17.22
C ARG A 7 13.17 -3.57 18.33
N GLN A 8 12.44 -3.19 19.38
CA GLN A 8 12.14 -4.07 20.50
C GLN A 8 11.20 -5.22 20.10
N ILE A 9 10.15 -4.94 19.32
CA ILE A 9 9.18 -5.95 18.85
C ILE A 9 9.89 -7.04 18.04
N ILE A 10 10.81 -6.66 17.15
CA ILE A 10 11.53 -7.61 16.31
C ILE A 10 12.76 -8.23 17.00
N GLY A 11 13.13 -7.76 18.19
CA GLY A 11 14.28 -8.27 18.96
C GLY A 11 15.65 -7.94 18.37
N ALA A 12 15.78 -6.84 17.63
CA ALA A 12 17.04 -6.47 16.99
C ALA A 12 17.95 -5.65 17.92
N ASP A 13 19.27 -5.86 17.87
CA ASP A 13 20.24 -5.06 18.62
C ASP A 13 20.27 -3.60 18.16
N ARG A 14 20.06 -3.36 16.86
CA ARG A 14 19.96 -2.03 16.25
C ARG A 14 18.95 -2.06 15.11
N LEU A 15 18.24 -0.94 14.93
CA LEU A 15 17.35 -0.69 13.80
C LEU A 15 17.60 0.72 13.29
N ILE A 16 17.75 0.86 11.97
CA ILE A 16 17.95 2.13 11.29
C ILE A 16 17.02 2.14 10.07
N TYR A 17 16.32 3.25 9.86
CA TYR A 17 15.55 3.50 8.64
C TYR A 17 16.32 4.47 7.74
N GLN A 18 16.20 4.29 6.42
CA GLN A 18 16.70 5.26 5.45
C GLN A 18 15.85 6.53 5.48
N ASP A 19 16.46 7.70 5.24
CA ASP A 19 15.72 8.95 5.05
C ASP A 19 14.93 8.91 3.73
N LEU A 20 13.72 9.46 3.74
CA LEU A 20 12.86 9.48 2.56
C LEU A 20 13.49 10.31 1.43
N ASN A 21 14.18 11.40 1.75
CA ASN A 21 14.85 12.24 0.74
C ASN A 21 16.03 11.50 0.12
N ASP A 22 16.82 10.78 0.93
CA ASP A 22 17.94 9.97 0.44
C ASP A 22 17.43 8.86 -0.51
N LEU A 23 16.27 8.27 -0.22
CA LEU A 23 15.62 7.30 -1.10
C LEU A 23 15.19 7.94 -2.43
N ILE A 24 14.57 9.12 -2.39
CA ILE A 24 14.15 9.86 -3.59
C ILE A 24 15.35 10.22 -4.46
N ASP A 25 16.43 10.72 -3.85
CA ASP A 25 17.63 11.12 -4.58
C ASP A 25 18.35 9.91 -5.19
N SER A 26 18.42 8.80 -4.45
CA SER A 26 18.97 7.53 -4.97
C SER A 26 18.16 7.02 -6.17
N ALA A 27 16.83 7.11 -6.14
CA ALA A 27 15.97 6.71 -7.25
C ALA A 27 16.11 7.66 -8.46
N ARG A 28 16.31 8.95 -8.20
CA ARG A 28 16.47 9.99 -9.24
C ARG A 28 17.80 9.88 -9.99
N GLU A 29 18.82 9.28 -9.40
CA GLU A 29 20.12 9.03 -10.06
C GLU A 29 19.95 8.29 -11.40
N GLY A 30 19.03 7.33 -11.47
CA GLY A 30 18.77 6.56 -12.70
C GLY A 30 18.06 7.35 -13.81
N ASN A 31 17.29 8.39 -13.47
CA ASN A 31 16.64 9.28 -14.43
C ASN A 31 16.32 10.65 -13.78
N PRO A 32 17.17 11.67 -14.03
CA PRO A 32 16.98 13.00 -13.44
C PRO A 32 15.70 13.72 -13.88
N ASN A 33 15.04 13.27 -14.95
CA ASN A 33 13.80 13.88 -15.44
C ASN A 33 12.57 13.53 -14.57
N ILE A 34 12.69 12.59 -13.63
CA ILE A 34 11.61 12.26 -12.70
C ILE A 34 11.61 13.29 -11.57
N GLU A 35 10.60 14.16 -11.58
CA GLU A 35 10.46 15.24 -10.61
C GLU A 35 9.90 14.73 -9.27
N ARG A 36 8.96 13.79 -9.30
CA ARG A 36 8.26 13.28 -8.11
C ARG A 36 8.04 11.77 -8.20
N PHE A 37 8.07 11.12 -7.05
CA PHE A 37 7.71 9.72 -6.87
C PHE A 37 6.44 9.62 -6.03
N ASP A 38 5.70 8.54 -6.19
CA ASP A 38 4.61 8.19 -5.28
C ASP A 38 5.22 7.62 -3.99
N CYS A 39 5.30 8.47 -2.96
CA CYS A 39 5.81 8.14 -1.64
C CYS A 39 4.69 7.93 -0.61
N SER A 40 3.45 7.72 -1.07
CA SER A 40 2.25 7.68 -0.23
C SER A 40 2.30 6.70 0.95
N VAL A 41 3.05 5.60 0.83
CA VAL A 41 3.25 4.63 1.92
C VAL A 41 4.19 5.14 3.03
N PHE A 42 5.02 6.15 2.74
CA PHE A 42 5.98 6.76 3.64
C PHE A 42 5.49 8.08 4.23
N ASP A 43 4.84 8.93 3.43
CA ASP A 43 4.41 10.28 3.82
C ASP A 43 2.88 10.43 3.98
N GLY A 44 2.10 9.41 3.59
CA GLY A 44 0.63 9.45 3.58
C GLY A 44 0.01 10.28 2.46
N GLY A 45 0.82 10.81 1.54
CA GLY A 45 0.42 11.68 0.44
C GLY A 45 -0.02 10.91 -0.80
N TYR A 46 -1.26 10.42 -0.83
CA TYR A 46 -1.80 9.71 -2.00
C TYR A 46 -2.08 10.65 -3.19
N VAL A 47 -1.30 10.50 -4.26
CA VAL A 47 -1.33 11.36 -5.47
C VAL A 47 -2.69 11.36 -6.18
N THR A 48 -3.43 10.25 -6.14
CA THR A 48 -4.72 10.10 -6.83
C THR A 48 -5.87 10.86 -6.18
N GLY A 49 -5.69 11.33 -4.93
CA GLY A 49 -6.78 11.86 -4.11
C GLY A 49 -7.82 10.79 -3.76
N GLY A 50 -8.61 11.01 -2.71
CA GLY A 50 -9.71 10.12 -2.33
C GLY A 50 -9.31 8.86 -1.55
N ILE A 51 -8.04 8.72 -1.20
CA ILE A 51 -7.62 7.74 -0.18
C ILE A 51 -7.78 8.41 1.19
N ASP A 52 -8.92 8.18 1.81
CA ASP A 52 -9.23 8.62 3.16
C ASP A 52 -9.26 7.42 4.12
N GLU A 53 -9.34 7.72 5.42
CA GLU A 53 -9.43 6.70 6.46
C GLU A 53 -10.67 5.80 6.26
N ALA A 54 -11.77 6.35 5.72
CA ALA A 54 -12.98 5.59 5.41
C ALA A 54 -12.75 4.55 4.30
N TYR A 55 -11.98 4.89 3.27
CA TYR A 55 -11.58 3.98 2.19
C TYR A 55 -10.69 2.86 2.71
N LEU A 56 -9.69 3.20 3.55
CA LEU A 56 -8.80 2.21 4.17
C LEU A 56 -9.57 1.24 5.08
N ASN A 57 -10.50 1.75 5.89
CA ASN A 57 -11.38 0.94 6.74
C ASN A 57 -12.28 0.01 5.93
N LYS A 58 -12.85 0.49 4.81
CA LYS A 58 -13.63 -0.37 3.89
C LYS A 58 -12.76 -1.47 3.26
N LEU A 59 -11.50 -1.16 2.93
CA LEU A 59 -10.57 -2.16 2.39
C LEU A 59 -10.21 -3.20 3.45
N GLU A 60 -9.93 -2.79 4.69
CA GLU A 60 -9.65 -3.69 5.80
C GLU A 60 -10.82 -4.64 6.08
N ASN A 61 -12.05 -4.11 6.17
CA ASN A 61 -13.25 -4.93 6.38
C ASN A 61 -13.44 -5.97 5.27
N ARG A 62 -13.25 -5.58 4.00
CA ARG A 62 -13.30 -6.53 2.88
C ARG A 62 -12.25 -7.64 3.01
N ARG A 63 -11.02 -7.31 3.43
CA ARG A 63 -9.96 -8.30 3.66
C ARG A 63 -10.31 -9.26 4.81
N SER A 64 -10.86 -8.74 5.91
CA SER A 64 -11.33 -9.55 7.05
C SER A 64 -12.43 -10.54 6.64
N ASP A 65 -13.40 -10.08 5.86
CA ASP A 65 -14.47 -10.94 5.33
C ASP A 65 -13.94 -11.99 4.35
N GLN A 66 -12.98 -11.64 3.50
CA GLN A 66 -12.30 -12.61 2.64
C GLN A 66 -11.52 -13.66 3.45
N ALA A 67 -10.76 -13.26 4.47
CA ALA A 67 -10.01 -14.16 5.33
C ALA A 67 -10.94 -15.14 6.07
N LYS A 68 -12.08 -14.66 6.59
CA LYS A 68 -13.14 -15.50 7.17
C LYS A 68 -13.70 -16.47 6.14
N LYS A 69 -14.02 -16.01 4.93
CA LYS A 69 -14.48 -16.89 3.83
C LYS A 69 -13.42 -17.94 3.46
N THR A 70 -12.13 -17.60 3.47
CA THR A 70 -11.03 -18.55 3.21
C THR A 70 -10.90 -19.57 4.33
N SER A 71 -11.03 -19.16 5.60
CA SER A 71 -11.09 -20.08 6.75
C SER A 71 -12.32 -20.99 6.73
N SER A 72 -13.43 -20.53 6.14
CA SER A 72 -14.64 -21.33 5.90
C SER A 72 -14.57 -22.18 4.63
N ARG A 73 -13.60 -21.92 3.74
CA ARG A 73 -13.43 -22.57 2.42
C ARG A 73 -12.64 -23.87 2.47
N SER A 74 -12.39 -24.45 3.63
CA SER A 74 -12.04 -25.88 3.70
C SER A 74 -13.19 -26.79 3.24
N ASN A 75 -14.34 -26.24 2.82
CA ASN A 75 -15.40 -26.95 2.08
C ASN A 75 -16.24 -25.99 1.19
N ILE A 76 -15.77 -25.66 -0.04
CA ILE A 76 -16.56 -25.26 -1.26
C ILE A 76 -15.84 -24.14 -2.06
N GLU A 77 -15.48 -24.47 -3.30
CA GLU A 77 -14.90 -23.56 -4.29
C GLU A 77 -15.89 -22.45 -4.71
N VAL A 78 -15.46 -21.18 -4.64
CA VAL A 78 -16.07 -20.10 -5.42
C VAL A 78 -14.95 -19.19 -5.90
N MET A 79 -14.66 -19.32 -7.19
CA MET A 79 -13.83 -18.45 -8.01
C MET A 79 -14.56 -17.10 -8.14
N ASP A 80 -13.96 -16.02 -7.64
CA ASP A 80 -14.47 -14.65 -7.83
C ASP A 80 -13.41 -13.87 -8.59
N ASP A 81 -13.65 -13.73 -9.89
CA ASP A 81 -12.86 -12.99 -10.87
C ASP A 81 -12.99 -11.50 -10.59
N THR A 82 -12.04 -10.91 -9.86
CA THR A 82 -11.94 -9.45 -9.80
C THR A 82 -11.13 -8.97 -11.00
N SER A 83 -11.82 -8.75 -12.13
CA SER A 83 -11.33 -7.88 -13.19
C SER A 83 -11.10 -6.49 -12.58
N VAL A 84 -9.83 -6.13 -12.39
CA VAL A 84 -9.45 -4.78 -12.01
C VAL A 84 -9.33 -3.99 -13.31
N ASP A 85 -10.41 -3.31 -13.71
CA ASP A 85 -10.37 -2.41 -14.86
C ASP A 85 -9.43 -1.24 -14.54
N MET A 86 -8.25 -1.28 -15.17
CA MET A 86 -7.20 -0.26 -15.11
C MET A 86 -7.25 0.71 -16.30
N THR A 87 -8.30 0.69 -17.12
CA THR A 87 -8.42 1.60 -18.27
C THR A 87 -9.34 2.77 -17.95
N GLY A 88 -8.76 3.83 -17.40
CA GLY A 88 -9.41 5.13 -17.29
C GLY A 88 -9.57 5.83 -18.65
N VAL A 89 -10.39 5.28 -19.55
CA VAL A 89 -10.85 5.98 -20.76
C VAL A 89 -12.34 6.21 -20.65
N LYS A 90 -12.74 7.46 -20.40
CA LYS A 90 -14.12 7.89 -20.65
C LYS A 90 -14.25 8.09 -22.16
N GLU A 91 -15.11 7.31 -22.80
CA GLU A 91 -15.64 7.67 -24.13
C GLU A 91 -16.70 8.75 -23.92
N ASP A 92 -16.38 9.97 -24.38
CA ASP A 92 -17.37 11.04 -24.54
C ASP A 92 -18.30 10.70 -25.71
N ALA A 93 -19.61 10.86 -25.49
CA ALA A 93 -20.66 10.73 -26.50
C ALA A 93 -20.76 11.95 -27.41
#